data_AF-A0A382VYW1-F1
#
_entry.id   AF-A0A382VYW1-F1
#
_cell.length_a   1.000
_cell.length_b   1.000
_cell.length_c   1.000
_cell.angle_alpha   90.00
_cell.angle_beta   90.00
_cell.angle_gamma   90.00
#
_symmetry.space_group_name_H-M   'P 1'
#
loop_
_entity.id
_entity.type
_entity.pdbx_description
1 polymer ?
#
loop_
_entity_poly.entity_id
_entity_poly.type
_entity_poly.pdbx_seq_one_letter_code
_entity_poly.pdbx_strand_id
1 'polypeptide(L)'
;MIIDSHCHAWEYWPYQEKNSHEPNQIPVPNPETWGNVEQLIYEMDNNNVAKATIVSAQIWHNLENNKYIAQSVKQYSDRLYQFADIDSNWSSTYHTDGAADRLG
;
A
#
# COMPACT_ATOMS: atom_id res chain seq x y z
N MET A 1 8.09 20.64 8.91
CA MET A 1 7.32 19.81 7.95
C MET A 1 7.85 18.39 8.06
N ILE A 2 7.02 17.44 8.51
CA ILE A 2 7.40 16.02 8.59
C ILE A 2 6.97 15.35 7.28
N ILE A 3 7.86 14.53 6.71
CA ILE A 3 7.56 13.67 5.57
C ILE A 3 7.80 12.23 6.01
N ASP A 4 6.79 11.39 5.88
CA ASP A 4 6.96 9.95 5.98
C ASP A 4 7.52 9.42 4.67
N SER A 5 8.78 8.96 4.69
CA SER A 5 9.46 8.46 3.50
C SER A 5 9.07 7.02 3.14
N HIS A 6 8.41 6.28 4.03
CA HIS A 6 8.07 4.88 3.81
C HIS A 6 6.85 4.48 4.64
N CYS A 7 5.71 4.34 3.96
CA CYS A 7 4.55 3.68 4.53
C CYS A 7 3.90 2.76 3.50
N HIS A 8 2.88 2.03 3.95
CA HIS A 8 2.03 1.19 3.12
C HIS A 8 0.57 1.53 3.36
N ALA A 9 -0.24 1.37 2.34
CA ALA A 9 -1.68 1.33 2.44
C ALA A 9 -2.23 0.26 1.49
N TRP A 10 -3.35 -0.35 1.87
CA TRP A 10 -4.00 -1.42 1.14
C TRP A 10 -5.53 -1.29 1.23
N GLU A 11 -6.25 -1.74 0.21
CA GLU A 11 -7.72 -1.85 0.25
C GLU A 11 -8.17 -2.95 1.23
N TYR A 12 -7.34 -3.98 1.40
CA TYR A 12 -7.56 -5.05 2.35
C TYR A 12 -6.28 -5.39 3.09
N TRP A 13 -6.33 -5.47 4.43
CA TRP A 13 -5.17 -5.80 5.24
C TRP A 13 -4.52 -7.11 4.77
N PRO A 14 -3.24 -7.06 4.34
CA PRO A 14 -2.66 -8.14 3.56
C PRO A 14 -2.34 -9.39 4.41
N TYR A 15 -2.09 -9.23 5.70
CA TYR A 15 -1.68 -10.34 6.56
C TYR A 15 -2.89 -11.10 7.13
N GLN A 16 -2.68 -12.39 7.45
CA GLN A 16 -3.49 -13.21 8.38
C GLN A 16 -4.54 -14.19 7.80
N GLU A 17 -4.89 -14.19 6.51
CA GLU A 17 -5.76 -15.25 5.98
C GLU A 17 -5.04 -16.61 5.82
N LYS A 18 -3.73 -16.60 5.55
CA LYS A 18 -2.87 -17.80 5.41
C LYS A 18 -1.45 -17.57 5.96
N ASN A 19 -1.34 -16.89 7.10
CA ASN A 19 -0.03 -16.51 7.63
C ASN A 19 0.68 -17.70 8.28
N SER A 20 1.41 -18.48 7.48
CA SER A 20 2.36 -19.49 7.99
C SER A 20 3.58 -18.86 8.69
N HIS A 21 3.80 -17.56 8.52
CA HIS A 21 4.90 -16.82 9.12
C HIS A 21 4.63 -16.52 10.61
N GLU A 22 3.39 -16.20 10.97
CA GLU A 22 2.98 -15.84 12.35
C GLU A 22 1.57 -16.41 12.67
N PRO A 23 1.43 -17.73 12.87
CA PRO A 23 0.12 -18.40 13.00
C PRO A 23 -0.66 -18.05 14.27
N ASN A 24 -0.02 -17.44 15.27
CA ASN A 24 -0.63 -17.08 16.55
C ASN A 24 -1.08 -15.62 16.62
N GLN A 25 -0.86 -14.83 15.56
CA GLN A 25 -1.23 -13.42 15.54
C GLN A 25 -2.75 -13.27 15.32
N ILE A 26 -3.40 -12.46 16.16
CA ILE A 26 -4.83 -12.17 16.05
C ILE A 26 -5.10 -11.39 14.75
N PRO A 27 -6.09 -11.78 13.93
CA PRO A 27 -6.48 -11.03 12.74
C PRO A 27 -6.81 -9.57 13.05
N VAL A 28 -6.48 -8.68 12.12
CA VAL A 28 -6.93 -7.28 12.19
C VAL A 28 -8.47 -7.28 12.16
N PRO A 29 -9.15 -6.66 13.12
CA PRO A 29 -10.61 -6.74 13.24
C PRO A 29 -11.38 -6.22 12.02
N ASN A 30 -10.86 -5.16 11.38
CA ASN A 30 -11.51 -4.50 10.25
C ASN A 30 -10.52 -4.38 9.07
N PRO A 31 -10.22 -5.49 8.37
CA PRO A 31 -9.17 -5.52 7.35
C PRO A 31 -9.45 -4.59 6.16
N GLU A 32 -10.70 -4.24 5.90
CA GLU A 32 -11.13 -3.36 4.80
C GLU A 32 -10.89 -1.87 5.08
N THR A 33 -10.61 -1.50 6.34
CA THR A 33 -10.47 -0.09 6.75
C THR A 33 -9.21 0.19 7.55
N TRP A 34 -8.70 -0.79 8.31
CA TRP A 34 -7.48 -0.62 9.09
C TRP A 34 -6.26 -0.82 8.20
N GLY A 35 -5.57 0.28 7.91
CA GLY A 35 -4.41 0.30 7.01
C GLY A 35 -4.74 0.75 5.59
N ASN A 36 -5.93 1.31 5.34
CA ASN A 36 -6.26 1.97 4.08
C ASN A 36 -5.75 3.42 4.03
N VAL A 37 -5.91 4.09 2.89
CA VAL A 37 -5.46 5.46 2.69
C VAL A 37 -6.21 6.46 3.56
N GLU A 38 -7.51 6.29 3.79
CA GLU A 38 -8.31 7.16 4.64
C GLU A 38 -7.79 7.16 6.09
N GLN A 39 -7.45 5.98 6.62
CA GLN A 39 -6.80 5.83 7.92
C GLN A 39 -5.41 6.48 7.92
N LEU A 40 -4.61 6.29 6.86
CA LEU A 40 -3.30 6.95 6.74
C LEU A 40 -3.44 8.48 6.80
N ILE A 41 -4.37 9.07 6.05
CA ILE A 41 -4.61 10.53 6.07
C ILE A 41 -5.01 11.00 7.47
N TYR A 42 -5.92 10.27 8.13
CA TYR A 42 -6.32 10.56 9.52
C TYR A 42 -5.13 10.55 10.48
N GLU A 43 -4.27 9.53 10.41
CA GLU A 43 -3.08 9.46 11.26
C GLU A 43 -2.06 10.54 10.92
N MET A 44 -1.87 10.86 9.65
CA MET A 44 -0.99 11.94 9.23
C MET A 44 -1.44 13.29 9.82
N ASP A 45 -2.75 13.56 9.83
CA ASP A 45 -3.32 14.78 10.40
C ASP A 45 -3.11 14.86 11.92
N ASN A 46 -3.39 13.77 12.63
CA ASN A 46 -3.19 13.69 14.08
C ASN A 46 -1.71 13.86 14.49
N ASN A 47 -0.78 13.44 13.64
CA ASN A 47 0.64 13.43 13.94
C ASN A 47 1.43 14.58 13.26
N ASN A 48 0.75 15.52 12.60
CA ASN A 48 1.36 16.62 11.86
C ASN A 48 2.35 16.17 10.76
N VAL A 49 2.06 15.04 10.11
CA VAL A 49 2.79 14.55 8.93
C VAL A 49 2.22 15.22 7.69
N ALA A 50 3.05 16.02 7.02
CA ALA A 50 2.59 16.80 5.88
C ALA A 50 2.42 15.94 4.63
N LYS A 51 3.36 15.01 4.39
CA LYS A 51 3.45 14.21 3.16
C LYS A 51 3.89 12.79 3.46
N ALA A 52 3.50 11.85 2.61
CA ALA A 52 3.88 10.45 2.73
C ALA A 52 4.19 9.82 1.37
N THR A 53 5.20 8.95 1.34
CA THR A 53 5.48 8.07 0.20
C THR A 53 4.96 6.67 0.49
N ILE A 54 4.05 6.19 -0.35
CA ILE A 54 3.40 4.89 -0.20
C ILE A 54 4.08 3.88 -1.13
N VAL A 55 4.67 2.84 -0.53
CA VAL A 55 5.17 1.69 -1.26
C VAL A 55 3.99 0.77 -1.60
N SER A 56 3.64 0.71 -2.88
CA SER A 56 2.44 0.05 -3.41
C SER A 56 2.58 -1.48 -3.46
N ALA A 57 2.98 -2.11 -2.36
CA ALA A 57 3.25 -3.54 -2.30
C ALA A 57 2.02 -4.35 -2.76
N GLN A 58 2.15 -5.03 -3.90
CA GLN A 58 1.08 -5.85 -4.48
C GLN A 58 1.20 -7.28 -3.95
N ILE A 59 0.63 -7.49 -2.77
CA ILE A 59 0.75 -8.75 -2.03
C ILE A 59 -0.62 -9.34 -1.70
N TRP A 60 -0.69 -10.67 -1.83
CA TRP A 60 -1.86 -11.50 -1.50
C TRP A 60 -3.18 -10.96 -2.09
N HIS A 61 -4.04 -10.38 -1.27
CA HIS A 61 -5.38 -9.89 -1.66
C HIS A 61 -5.32 -8.59 -2.48
N ASN A 62 -4.17 -7.92 -2.53
CA ASN A 62 -4.03 -6.57 -3.09
C ASN A 62 -3.24 -6.57 -4.41
N LEU A 63 -3.66 -7.39 -5.38
CA LEU A 63 -2.98 -7.50 -6.68
C LEU A 63 -3.01 -6.19 -7.49
N GLU A 64 -4.01 -5.34 -7.24
CA GLU A 64 -4.22 -4.06 -7.93
C GLU A 64 -3.73 -2.85 -7.12
N ASN A 65 -2.85 -3.06 -6.13
CA ASN A 65 -2.47 -1.99 -5.20
C ASN A 65 -1.83 -0.79 -5.90
N ASN A 66 -1.12 -0.97 -7.03
CA ASN A 66 -0.64 0.16 -7.81
C ASN A 66 -1.77 1.07 -8.28
N LYS A 67 -2.87 0.49 -8.76
CA LYS A 67 -4.02 1.23 -9.26
C LYS A 67 -4.75 1.94 -8.13
N TYR A 68 -4.95 1.26 -7.00
CA TYR A 68 -5.53 1.85 -5.79
C TYR A 68 -4.72 3.07 -5.34
N ILE A 69 -3.40 2.92 -5.13
CA ILE A 69 -2.55 4.02 -4.69
C ILE A 69 -2.46 5.13 -5.74
N ALA A 70 -2.44 4.82 -7.03
CA ALA A 70 -2.48 5.83 -8.09
C ALA A 70 -3.77 6.67 -8.05
N GLN A 71 -4.92 6.05 -7.75
CA GLN A 71 -6.19 6.76 -7.55
C GLN A 71 -6.15 7.63 -6.29
N SER A 72 -5.63 7.09 -5.18
CA SER A 72 -5.46 7.82 -3.93
C SER A 72 -4.50 9.02 -4.06
N VAL A 73 -3.40 8.90 -4.79
CA VAL A 73 -2.50 10.01 -5.09
C VAL A 73 -3.21 11.09 -5.91
N LYS A 74 -4.09 10.74 -6.85
CA LYS A 74 -4.92 11.73 -7.55
C LYS A 74 -5.85 12.47 -6.60
N GLN A 75 -6.45 11.76 -5.64
CA GLN A 75 -7.35 12.35 -4.65
C GLN A 75 -6.62 13.25 -3.64
N TYR A 76 -5.42 12.88 -3.21
CA TYR A 76 -4.61 13.58 -2.21
C TYR A 76 -3.27 14.08 -2.78
N SER A 77 -3.34 14.72 -3.95
CA SER A 77 -2.17 15.02 -4.82
C SER A 77 -1.10 15.93 -4.22
N ASP A 78 -1.42 16.70 -3.20
CA ASP A 78 -0.48 17.56 -2.47
C ASP A 78 0.21 16.84 -1.30
N ARG A 79 -0.26 15.64 -0.95
CA ARG A 79 0.12 14.91 0.27
C ARG A 79 0.72 13.53 0.02
N LEU A 80 0.22 12.79 -0.95
CA LEU A 80 0.61 11.40 -1.17
C LEU A 80 1.48 11.25 -2.42
N TYR A 81 2.50 10.42 -2.31
CA TYR A 81 3.39 10.05 -3.42
C TYR A 81 3.43 8.54 -3.54
N GLN A 82 3.46 8.05 -4.77
CA GLN A 82 3.49 6.62 -5.04
C GLN A 82 4.92 6.14 -5.33
N PHE A 83 5.30 5.05 -4.68
CA PHE A 83 6.37 4.17 -5.14
C PHE A 83 5.70 2.92 -5.73
N ALA A 84 5.64 2.86 -7.07
CA ALA A 84 4.94 1.80 -7.80
C ALA A 84 5.70 0.47 -7.72
N ASP A 85 4.96 -0.62 -7.56
CA ASP A 85 5.47 -1.98 -7.54
C ASP A 85 5.41 -2.59 -8.94
N ILE A 86 6.53 -2.62 -9.66
CA ILE A 86 6.60 -3.03 -11.08
C ILE A 86 7.27 -4.39 -11.31
N ASP A 87 8.09 -4.84 -10.36
CA ASP A 87 8.90 -6.07 -10.44
C ASP A 87 9.23 -6.62 -9.04
N SER A 88 8.17 -6.90 -8.27
CA SER A 88 8.29 -7.51 -6.95
C SER A 88 8.37 -9.04 -7.02
N ASN A 89 9.11 -9.65 -6.09
CA ASN A 89 9.18 -11.10 -5.92
C ASN A 89 7.83 -11.77 -5.62
N TRP A 90 6.82 -11.00 -5.18
CA TRP A 90 5.45 -11.50 -4.98
C TRP A 90 4.59 -11.44 -6.25
N SER A 91 5.06 -10.78 -7.30
CA SER A 91 4.36 -10.69 -8.58
C SER A 91 4.49 -11.99 -9.38
N SER A 92 3.42 -12.36 -10.09
CA SER A 92 3.45 -13.45 -11.07
C SER A 92 4.34 -13.14 -12.30
N THR A 93 4.76 -11.89 -12.45
CA THR A 93 5.62 -11.38 -13.53
C THR A 93 7.01 -10.97 -13.05
N TYR A 94 7.42 -11.46 -11.88
CA TYR A 94 8.75 -11.19 -11.33
C TYR A 94 9.86 -11.66 -12.28
N HIS A 95 10.81 -10.77 -12.59
CA HIS A 95 11.89 -10.99 -13.56
C HIS A 95 11.40 -11.37 -14.97
N THR A 96 10.21 -10.94 -15.36
CA THR A 96 9.73 -11.07 -16.74
C THR A 96 9.66 -9.72 -17.44
N ASP A 97 9.80 -9.73 -18.76
CA ASP A 97 9.72 -8.53 -19.59
C ASP A 97 8.40 -7.75 -19.40
N GLY A 98 8.39 -6.48 -19.81
CA GLY A 98 7.21 -5.61 -19.81
C GLY A 98 6.95 -4.82 -18.53
N ALA A 99 7.94 -4.62 -17.65
CA ALA A 99 7.77 -3.85 -16.41
C ALA A 99 7.38 -2.39 -16.65
N ALA A 100 7.92 -1.77 -17.70
CA ALA A 100 7.55 -0.41 -18.08
C ALA A 100 6.09 -0.31 -18.52
N ASP A 101 5.58 -1.32 -19.25
CA ASP A 101 4.19 -1.35 -19.72
C ASP A 101 3.18 -1.50 -18.57
N ARG A 102 3.63 -2.00 -17.41
CA ARG A 102 2.82 -2.16 -16.19
C ARG A 102 2.64 -0.87 -15.38
N LEU A 103 3.33 0.23 -15.73
CA LEU A 103 3.20 1.52 -15.03
C LEU A 103 1.90 2.27 -15.33
N GLY A 104 1.18 1.89 -16.40
CA GLY A 104 -0.10 2.51 -16.80
C GLY A 104 0.06 3.78 -17.64
#